data_AF-A0A445B1W3-F1
#
_entry.id   AF-A0A445B1W3-F1
#
_cell.length_a   1.000
_cell.length_b   1.000
_cell.length_c   1.000
_cell.angle_alpha   90.00
_cell.angle_beta   90.00
_cell.angle_gamma   90.00
#
_symmetry.space_group_name_H-M   'P 1'
#
loop_
_entity.id
_entity.type
_entity.pdbx_description
1 polymer ?
#
loop_
_entity_poly.entity_id
_entity_poly.type
_entity_poly.pdbx_seq_one_letter_code
_entity_poly.pdbx_strand_id
1 'polypeptide(L)'
;MLPSLGQLPSLQHLEISKFERLPIVGAEFYRNDESCLETPFPMLETLRFQSMPCWEEWRSLELNSFPRLRELIIRDCSMLRGDLPNQLPSLRSLRIENCEQLSCCVPRGPAITSLRIEGSNEVRIEELPPLLDKLSINGKHQAESRSLRSLTISYCEKQLSCVALLFHGLTHLYIEGECESVKCLPKEGWLPATLEYLRLDSIKSVEMLECKGLAHLTSLQQLSIHFCYNLENIDGEKLPASLLRLTIYGSPLLGKRCEMKDPQKAT
;
A
#
# COMPACT_ATOMS: atom_id res chain seq x y z
N MET A 1 20.89 -1.05 -23.23
CA MET A 1 21.48 -1.91 -22.18
C MET A 1 21.95 -1.03 -21.05
N LEU A 2 21.92 -1.52 -19.81
CA LEU A 2 22.47 -0.80 -18.65
C LEU A 2 23.97 -1.07 -18.51
N PRO A 3 24.76 -0.10 -18.02
CA PRO A 3 26.14 -0.35 -17.64
C PRO A 3 26.23 -1.17 -16.35
N SER A 4 27.42 -1.71 -16.05
CA SER A 4 27.69 -2.49 -14.82
C SER A 4 27.79 -1.64 -13.56
N LEU A 5 26.65 -1.11 -13.15
CA LEU A 5 26.52 -0.30 -11.94
C LEU A 5 26.79 -1.10 -10.66
N GLY A 6 26.65 -2.42 -10.69
CA GLY A 6 26.91 -3.28 -9.54
C GLY A 6 28.36 -3.30 -9.06
N GLN A 7 29.30 -2.85 -9.90
CA GLN A 7 30.72 -2.75 -9.55
C GLN A 7 31.07 -1.49 -8.76
N LEU A 8 30.12 -0.56 -8.58
CA LEU A 8 30.34 0.69 -7.85
C LEU A 8 30.32 0.43 -6.33
N PRO A 9 31.47 0.46 -5.64
CA PRO A 9 31.57 -0.05 -4.27
C PRO A 9 30.91 0.84 -3.23
N SER A 10 30.69 2.13 -3.55
CA SER A 10 30.12 3.12 -2.63
C SER A 10 28.69 3.53 -2.99
N LEU A 11 28.08 2.92 -4.01
CA LEU A 11 26.74 3.29 -4.46
C LEU A 11 25.69 2.86 -3.42
N GLN A 12 24.97 3.83 -2.84
CA GLN A 12 23.96 3.61 -1.81
C GLN A 12 22.53 3.76 -2.33
N HIS A 13 22.33 4.66 -3.30
CA HIS A 13 21.01 4.93 -3.87
C HIS A 13 21.11 4.88 -5.38
N LEU A 14 20.27 4.06 -5.99
CA LEU A 14 20.17 3.91 -7.43
C LEU A 14 18.72 4.06 -7.85
N GLU A 15 18.48 4.99 -8.78
CA GLU A 15 17.20 5.17 -9.45
C GLU A 15 17.42 5.06 -10.96
N ILE A 16 16.61 4.23 -11.61
CA ILE A 16 16.54 4.10 -13.06
C ILE A 16 15.12 4.40 -13.47
N SER A 17 14.91 5.53 -14.12
CA SER A 17 13.56 5.99 -14.46
C SER A 17 13.45 6.55 -15.87
N LYS A 18 12.26 6.40 -16.47
CA LYS A 18 11.90 6.93 -17.80
C LYS A 18 12.71 6.31 -18.96
N PHE A 19 13.05 5.02 -18.84
CA PHE A 19 13.73 4.28 -19.90
C PHE A 19 12.70 3.64 -20.84
N GLU A 20 12.46 4.30 -21.98
CA GLU A 20 11.41 3.94 -22.96
C GLU A 20 11.74 2.75 -23.86
N ARG A 21 12.98 2.23 -23.82
CA ARG A 21 13.45 1.21 -24.80
C ARG A 21 14.29 0.10 -24.18
N LEU A 22 14.30 -0.02 -22.85
CA LEU A 22 15.12 -1.03 -22.18
C LEU A 22 14.27 -2.29 -21.91
N PRO A 23 14.46 -3.38 -22.67
CA PRO A 23 13.63 -4.58 -22.50
C PRO A 23 14.07 -5.44 -21.31
N ILE A 24 15.35 -5.45 -20.98
CA ILE A 24 15.92 -6.41 -20.03
C ILE A 24 16.88 -5.68 -19.10
N VAL A 25 16.76 -5.97 -17.80
CA VAL A 25 17.80 -5.72 -16.79
C VAL A 25 18.54 -7.04 -16.60
N GLY A 26 19.63 -7.21 -17.34
CA GLY A 26 20.38 -8.46 -17.43
C GLY A 26 21.56 -8.55 -16.45
N ALA A 27 22.39 -9.58 -16.62
CA ALA A 27 23.58 -9.81 -15.80
C ALA A 27 24.60 -8.66 -15.89
N GLU A 28 24.62 -7.96 -17.03
CA GLU A 28 25.48 -6.80 -17.28
C GLU A 28 25.25 -5.66 -16.30
N PHE A 29 24.06 -5.59 -15.69
CA PHE A 29 23.74 -4.62 -14.64
C PHE A 29 24.62 -4.78 -13.39
N TYR A 30 24.99 -6.02 -13.08
CA TYR A 30 25.73 -6.38 -11.87
C TYR A 30 27.24 -6.31 -12.10
N ARG A 31 27.72 -6.86 -13.21
CA ARG A 31 29.16 -6.98 -13.52
C ARG A 31 29.41 -7.23 -15.00
N ASN A 32 30.62 -6.89 -15.43
CA ASN A 32 31.11 -7.13 -16.79
C ASN A 32 31.80 -8.50 -16.96
N ASP A 33 32.22 -9.15 -15.86
CA ASP A 33 33.00 -10.40 -15.88
C ASP A 33 32.55 -11.34 -14.75
N GLU A 34 32.15 -12.57 -15.10
CA GLU A 34 31.70 -13.60 -14.14
C GLU A 34 32.81 -14.12 -13.23
N SER A 35 34.08 -13.90 -13.57
CA SER A 35 35.24 -14.31 -12.75
C SER A 35 35.46 -13.45 -11.50
N CYS A 36 34.78 -12.30 -11.39
CA CYS A 36 34.92 -11.40 -10.25
C CYS A 36 34.14 -11.93 -9.03
N LEU A 37 34.86 -12.24 -7.95
CA LEU A 37 34.31 -12.76 -6.68
C LEU A 37 33.63 -11.69 -5.82
N GLU A 38 33.66 -10.42 -6.23
CA GLU A 38 33.04 -9.34 -5.46
C GLU A 38 31.52 -9.38 -5.54
N THR A 39 30.88 -9.14 -4.38
CA THR A 39 29.42 -9.05 -4.29
C THR A 39 28.96 -7.78 -5.00
N PRO A 40 28.07 -7.86 -6.00
CA PRO A 40 27.49 -6.67 -6.63
C PRO A 40 26.79 -5.79 -5.59
N PHE A 41 26.78 -4.48 -5.83
CA PHE A 41 26.06 -3.50 -5.02
C PHE A 41 26.28 -3.64 -3.49
N PRO A 42 27.53 -3.69 -3.01
CA PRO A 42 27.83 -4.04 -1.61
C PRO A 42 27.25 -3.03 -0.60
N MET A 43 27.05 -1.79 -1.02
CA MET A 43 26.55 -0.68 -0.18
C MET A 43 25.15 -0.19 -0.55
N LEU A 44 24.48 -0.81 -1.53
CA LEU A 44 23.20 -0.28 -2.03
C LEU A 44 22.09 -0.47 -0.98
N GLU A 45 21.50 0.64 -0.56
CA GLU A 45 20.40 0.68 0.42
C GLU A 45 19.04 0.93 -0.25
N THR A 46 19.03 1.64 -1.38
CA THR A 46 17.80 1.99 -2.10
C THR A 46 17.94 1.69 -3.58
N LEU A 47 16.99 0.92 -4.13
CA LEU A 47 16.89 0.62 -5.55
C LEU A 47 15.49 1.00 -6.05
N ARG A 48 15.43 1.84 -7.08
CA ARG A 48 14.17 2.33 -7.66
C ARG A 48 14.17 2.13 -9.17
N PHE A 49 13.12 1.48 -9.66
CA PHE A 49 12.76 1.44 -11.07
C PHE A 49 11.43 2.15 -11.25
N GLN A 50 11.37 3.15 -12.13
CA GLN A 50 10.15 3.93 -12.33
C GLN A 50 9.90 4.27 -13.80
N SER A 51 8.66 4.11 -14.26
CA SER A 51 8.25 4.48 -15.62
C SER A 51 9.18 3.85 -16.68
N MET A 52 9.31 2.52 -16.64
CA MET A 52 10.07 1.76 -17.64
C MET A 52 9.10 0.86 -18.42
N PRO A 53 8.36 1.41 -19.40
CA PRO A 53 7.22 0.72 -19.99
C PRO A 53 7.59 -0.45 -20.88
N CYS A 54 8.82 -0.50 -21.41
CA CYS A 54 9.30 -1.62 -22.23
C CYS A 54 10.05 -2.68 -21.42
N TRP A 55 10.23 -2.52 -20.11
CA TRP A 55 11.00 -3.48 -19.32
C TRP A 55 10.20 -4.76 -19.09
N GLU A 56 10.69 -5.86 -19.64
CA GLU A 56 10.02 -7.17 -19.65
C GLU A 56 10.60 -8.14 -18.62
N GLU A 57 11.91 -8.15 -18.44
CA GLU A 57 12.59 -9.20 -17.66
C GLU A 57 13.65 -8.63 -16.72
N TRP A 58 13.63 -9.06 -15.45
CA TRP A 58 14.71 -8.84 -14.50
C TRP A 58 15.47 -10.14 -14.24
N ARG A 59 16.66 -10.28 -14.82
CA ARG A 59 17.53 -11.44 -14.58
C ARG A 59 18.32 -11.23 -13.29
N SER A 60 17.72 -11.63 -12.17
CA SER A 60 18.41 -11.65 -10.88
C SER A 60 19.44 -12.78 -10.85
N LEU A 61 20.69 -12.45 -10.51
CA LEU A 61 21.68 -13.48 -10.14
C LEU A 61 21.30 -14.03 -8.76
N GLU A 62 21.27 -15.36 -8.62
CA GLU A 62 20.62 -16.05 -7.50
C GLU A 62 21.29 -15.91 -6.12
N LEU A 63 22.44 -15.24 -6.01
CA LEU A 63 23.18 -15.17 -4.74
C LEU A 63 23.63 -13.74 -4.41
N ASN A 64 23.03 -13.17 -3.36
CA ASN A 64 23.54 -12.05 -2.55
C ASN A 64 23.86 -10.73 -3.26
N SER A 65 23.30 -10.45 -4.45
CA SER A 65 23.58 -9.21 -5.19
C SER A 65 23.18 -7.91 -4.49
N PHE A 66 22.43 -7.97 -3.39
CA PHE A 66 21.88 -6.82 -2.68
C PHE A 66 21.96 -6.99 -1.15
N PRO A 67 23.16 -7.13 -0.56
CA PRO A 67 23.31 -7.52 0.84
C PRO A 67 22.75 -6.47 1.83
N ARG A 68 22.72 -5.19 1.42
CA ARG A 68 22.29 -4.05 2.27
C ARG A 68 21.02 -3.37 1.81
N LEU A 69 20.32 -3.90 0.80
CA LEU A 69 19.16 -3.24 0.23
C LEU A 69 18.03 -3.18 1.27
N ARG A 70 17.61 -1.97 1.62
CA ARG A 70 16.55 -1.68 2.60
C ARG A 70 15.24 -1.31 1.94
N GLU A 71 15.31 -0.67 0.78
CA GLU A 71 14.13 -0.22 0.04
C GLU A 71 14.22 -0.61 -1.44
N LEU A 72 13.21 -1.34 -1.91
CA LEU A 72 12.99 -1.67 -3.31
C LEU A 72 11.67 -1.05 -3.77
N ILE A 73 11.72 -0.22 -4.81
CA ILE A 73 10.56 0.42 -5.41
C ILE A 73 10.51 0.08 -6.91
N ILE A 74 9.38 -0.44 -7.37
CA ILE A 74 9.08 -0.68 -8.78
C ILE A 74 7.74 -0.02 -9.08
N ARG A 75 7.73 0.96 -9.98
CA ARG A 75 6.57 1.79 -10.29
C ARG A 75 6.39 1.97 -11.77
N ASP A 76 5.16 1.83 -12.25
CA ASP A 76 4.80 2.10 -13.66
C ASP A 76 5.69 1.30 -14.65
N CYS A 77 5.91 0.02 -14.34
CA CYS A 77 6.67 -0.94 -15.16
C CYS A 77 5.70 -2.00 -15.70
N SER A 78 4.85 -1.61 -16.65
CA SER A 78 3.67 -2.40 -17.06
C SER A 78 4.00 -3.72 -17.77
N MET A 79 5.15 -3.81 -18.45
CA MET A 79 5.57 -5.00 -19.18
C MET A 79 6.40 -5.99 -18.34
N LEU A 80 6.74 -5.64 -17.09
CA LEU A 80 7.63 -6.44 -16.26
C LEU A 80 6.98 -7.78 -15.90
N ARG A 81 7.69 -8.87 -16.17
CA ARG A 81 7.27 -10.26 -15.92
C ARG A 81 8.34 -11.03 -15.15
N GLY A 82 7.94 -12.19 -14.66
CA GLY A 82 8.81 -13.12 -13.93
C GLY A 82 8.97 -12.75 -12.46
N ASP A 83 9.95 -13.39 -11.83
CA ASP A 83 10.19 -13.26 -10.40
C ASP A 83 11.11 -12.07 -10.06
N LEU A 84 10.89 -11.50 -8.88
CA LEU A 84 11.79 -10.54 -8.26
C LEU A 84 12.97 -11.27 -7.58
N PRO A 85 14.08 -10.57 -7.26
CA PRO A 85 15.14 -11.15 -6.44
C PRO A 85 14.58 -11.70 -5.11
N ASN A 86 14.68 -13.03 -4.93
CA ASN A 86 14.04 -13.72 -3.82
C ASN A 86 14.78 -13.65 -2.48
N GLN A 87 16.08 -13.34 -2.49
CA GLN A 87 16.91 -13.24 -1.28
C GLN A 87 17.29 -11.79 -1.00
N LEU A 88 16.48 -11.11 -0.19
CA LEU A 88 16.71 -9.72 0.19
C LEU A 88 16.76 -9.61 1.74
N PRO A 89 17.89 -10.02 2.36
CA PRO A 89 17.97 -10.22 3.82
C PRO A 89 17.78 -8.92 4.63
N SER A 90 18.17 -7.78 4.05
CA SER A 90 18.12 -6.46 4.69
C SER A 90 16.86 -5.66 4.32
N LEU A 91 15.97 -6.20 3.47
CA LEU A 91 14.85 -5.44 2.92
C LEU A 91 13.84 -5.09 4.00
N ARG A 92 13.55 -3.80 4.13
CA ARG A 92 12.59 -3.26 5.11
C ARG A 92 11.31 -2.78 4.46
N SER A 93 11.41 -2.26 3.23
CA SER A 93 10.31 -1.65 2.48
C SER A 93 10.31 -2.19 1.05
N LEU A 94 9.20 -2.80 0.64
CA LEU A 94 8.94 -3.20 -0.74
C LEU A 94 7.71 -2.45 -1.26
N ARG A 95 7.86 -1.77 -2.40
CA ARG A 95 6.77 -1.08 -3.09
C ARG A 95 6.69 -1.51 -4.54
N ILE A 96 5.56 -2.06 -4.94
CA ILE A 96 5.22 -2.45 -6.31
C ILE A 96 3.93 -1.73 -6.66
N GLU A 97 3.96 -0.83 -7.62
CA GLU A 97 2.79 -0.03 -8.00
C GLU A 97 2.67 -0.03 -9.54
N ASN A 98 1.46 -0.26 -10.07
CA ASN A 98 1.16 -0.20 -11.51
C ASN A 98 2.06 -1.10 -12.39
N CYS A 99 2.28 -2.35 -11.96
CA CYS A 99 3.08 -3.35 -12.68
C CYS A 99 2.20 -4.49 -13.22
N GLU A 100 1.35 -4.21 -14.21
CA GLU A 100 0.22 -5.07 -14.62
C GLU A 100 0.57 -6.51 -14.98
N GLN A 101 1.71 -6.75 -15.62
CA GLN A 101 2.14 -8.08 -16.05
C GLN A 101 2.96 -8.84 -14.99
N LEU A 102 3.23 -8.21 -13.85
CA LEU A 102 4.04 -8.80 -12.80
C LEU A 102 3.22 -9.85 -12.04
N SER A 103 3.67 -11.10 -12.15
CA SER A 103 3.09 -12.27 -11.48
C SER A 103 4.23 -13.00 -10.80
N CYS A 104 4.48 -12.66 -9.53
CA CYS A 104 5.54 -13.26 -8.72
C CYS A 104 5.08 -13.39 -7.26
N CYS A 105 5.88 -14.07 -6.45
CA CYS A 105 5.69 -14.07 -4.99
C CYS A 105 6.43 -12.89 -4.36
N VAL A 106 5.92 -12.40 -3.23
CA VAL A 106 6.67 -11.43 -2.41
C VAL A 106 8.03 -12.04 -2.03
N PRO A 107 9.15 -11.33 -2.26
CA PRO A 107 10.49 -11.78 -1.89
C PRO A 107 10.60 -12.19 -0.43
N ARG A 108 11.38 -13.25 -0.15
CA ARG A 108 11.68 -13.66 1.22
C ARG A 108 12.64 -12.65 1.86
N GLY A 109 12.09 -11.76 2.67
CA GLY A 109 12.83 -10.78 3.47
C GLY A 109 12.37 -10.83 4.93
N PRO A 110 13.13 -11.44 5.85
CA PRO A 110 12.71 -11.55 7.26
C PRO A 110 12.61 -10.18 7.95
N ALA A 111 13.27 -9.16 7.41
CA ALA A 111 13.30 -7.80 7.93
C ALA A 111 12.21 -6.87 7.35
N ILE A 112 11.32 -7.37 6.48
CA ILE A 112 10.31 -6.53 5.83
C ILE A 112 9.32 -6.03 6.90
N THR A 113 9.20 -4.71 7.00
CA THR A 113 8.31 -4.00 7.94
C THR A 113 7.19 -3.25 7.23
N SER A 114 7.39 -2.92 5.95
CA SER A 114 6.42 -2.22 5.10
C SER A 114 6.31 -2.90 3.74
N LEU A 115 5.09 -3.24 3.35
CA LEU A 115 4.79 -3.83 2.04
C LEU A 115 3.68 -3.02 1.37
N ARG A 116 3.92 -2.58 0.14
CA ARG A 116 2.91 -1.91 -0.70
C ARG A 116 2.83 -2.58 -2.06
N ILE A 117 1.64 -3.06 -2.40
CA ILE A 117 1.34 -3.71 -3.67
C ILE A 117 0.05 -3.08 -4.21
N GLU A 118 0.17 -2.34 -5.30
CA GLU A 118 -0.93 -1.56 -5.88
C GLU A 118 -1.01 -1.73 -7.40
N GLY A 119 -2.20 -1.49 -7.95
CA GLY A 119 -2.51 -1.69 -9.36
C GLY A 119 -3.03 -3.09 -9.68
N SER A 120 -3.15 -3.40 -10.97
CA SER A 120 -3.78 -4.62 -11.46
C SER A 120 -2.81 -5.81 -11.60
N ASN A 121 -1.75 -5.85 -10.79
CA ASN A 121 -0.73 -6.90 -10.85
C ASN A 121 -1.24 -8.20 -10.20
N GLU A 122 -0.52 -9.32 -10.39
CA GLU A 122 -0.88 -10.63 -9.82
C GLU A 122 0.11 -11.10 -8.75
N VAL A 123 0.80 -10.16 -8.08
CA VAL A 123 1.73 -10.49 -7.00
C VAL A 123 1.01 -11.24 -5.88
N ARG A 124 1.56 -12.41 -5.53
CA ARG A 124 1.02 -13.31 -4.51
C ARG A 124 1.70 -13.08 -3.18
N ILE A 125 0.88 -12.96 -2.14
CA ILE A 125 1.30 -12.90 -0.75
C ILE A 125 0.98 -14.26 -0.14
N GLU A 126 1.93 -15.20 -0.20
CA GLU A 126 1.71 -16.55 0.37
C GLU A 126 1.78 -16.53 1.91
N GLU A 127 2.83 -15.91 2.46
CA GLU A 127 2.99 -15.67 3.89
C GLU A 127 3.44 -14.24 4.10
N LEU A 128 2.81 -13.52 5.04
CA LEU A 128 3.27 -12.18 5.40
C LEU A 128 4.56 -12.27 6.23
N PRO A 129 5.54 -11.37 5.97
CA PRO A 129 6.74 -11.30 6.78
C PRO A 129 6.42 -11.15 8.28
N PRO A 130 7.17 -11.82 9.18
CA PRO A 130 6.82 -11.88 10.61
C PRO A 130 6.90 -10.50 11.29
N LEU A 131 7.74 -9.60 10.77
CA LEU A 131 7.94 -8.25 11.29
C LEU A 131 7.11 -7.18 10.57
N LEU A 132 6.16 -7.59 9.73
CA LEU A 132 5.36 -6.67 8.95
C LEU A 132 4.44 -5.83 9.84
N ASP A 133 4.68 -4.52 9.88
CA ASP A 133 3.89 -3.55 10.63
C ASP A 133 2.87 -2.85 9.73
N LYS A 134 3.24 -2.63 8.46
CA LYS A 134 2.47 -1.85 7.48
C LYS A 134 2.24 -2.63 6.19
N LEU A 135 0.98 -2.75 5.79
CA LEU A 135 0.56 -3.36 4.53
C LEU A 135 -0.32 -2.40 3.75
N SER A 136 -0.08 -2.25 2.46
CA SER A 136 -0.90 -1.48 1.52
C SER A 136 -1.23 -2.40 0.35
N ILE A 137 -2.49 -2.81 0.22
CA ILE A 137 -2.95 -3.72 -0.85
C ILE A 137 -4.20 -3.17 -1.53
N ASN A 138 -4.11 -2.96 -2.84
CA ASN A 138 -5.20 -2.44 -3.66
C ASN A 138 -5.63 -3.47 -4.73
N GLY A 139 -6.81 -3.33 -5.33
CA GLY A 139 -7.23 -4.23 -6.43
C GLY A 139 -7.59 -5.66 -5.99
N LYS A 140 -6.99 -6.67 -6.63
CA LYS A 140 -7.37 -8.10 -6.46
C LYS A 140 -6.60 -8.82 -5.34
N HIS A 141 -5.66 -8.15 -4.68
CA HIS A 141 -4.80 -8.78 -3.67
C HIS A 141 -5.57 -9.09 -2.38
N GLN A 142 -5.25 -10.23 -1.77
CA GLN A 142 -5.77 -10.68 -0.48
C GLN A 142 -4.61 -11.13 0.41
N ALA A 143 -4.74 -10.87 1.71
CA ALA A 143 -3.80 -11.31 2.72
C ALA A 143 -4.52 -11.41 4.08
N GLU A 144 -3.95 -12.17 5.01
CA GLU A 144 -4.42 -12.27 6.40
C GLU A 144 -3.25 -12.14 7.38
N SER A 145 -3.49 -11.52 8.54
CA SER A 145 -2.46 -11.34 9.57
C SER A 145 -3.05 -11.23 10.97
N ARG A 146 -2.38 -11.84 11.95
CA ARG A 146 -2.72 -11.65 13.37
C ARG A 146 -1.95 -10.50 14.04
N SER A 147 -0.82 -10.10 13.47
CA SER A 147 0.11 -9.12 14.08
C SER A 147 0.15 -7.76 13.38
N LEU A 148 -0.39 -7.66 12.16
CA LEU A 148 -0.38 -6.42 11.38
C LEU A 148 -1.11 -5.29 12.11
N ARG A 149 -0.45 -4.13 12.26
CA ARG A 149 -1.00 -2.96 12.95
C ARG A 149 -1.60 -1.94 12.02
N SER A 150 -1.01 -1.75 10.84
CA SER A 150 -1.42 -0.74 9.88
C SER A 150 -1.75 -1.35 8.52
N LEU A 151 -2.95 -1.07 8.03
CA LEU A 151 -3.45 -1.55 6.74
C LEU A 151 -3.97 -0.39 5.91
N THR A 152 -3.54 -0.31 4.66
CA THR A 152 -4.13 0.55 3.63
C THR A 152 -4.79 -0.35 2.57
N ILE A 153 -6.05 -0.08 2.26
CA ILE A 153 -6.83 -0.81 1.26
C ILE A 153 -7.62 0.15 0.40
N SER A 154 -7.87 -0.28 -0.84
CA SER A 154 -8.87 0.34 -1.68
C SER A 154 -10.26 0.09 -1.12
N TYR A 155 -11.16 1.04 -1.37
CA TYR A 155 -12.54 0.87 -1.00
C TYR A 155 -13.21 -0.23 -1.85
N CYS A 156 -13.45 -1.39 -1.25
CA CYS A 156 -14.15 -2.51 -1.87
C CYS A 156 -14.97 -3.27 -0.81
N GLU A 157 -16.26 -3.52 -1.06
CA GLU A 157 -17.13 -4.26 -0.14
C GLU A 157 -16.58 -5.66 0.20
N LYS A 158 -16.07 -6.38 -0.80
CA LYS A 158 -15.48 -7.72 -0.60
C LYS A 158 -14.25 -7.71 0.30
N GLN A 159 -13.42 -6.67 0.20
CA GLN A 159 -12.23 -6.55 1.06
C GLN A 159 -12.66 -6.14 2.47
N LEU A 160 -13.51 -5.12 2.59
CA LEU A 160 -13.98 -4.61 3.87
C LEU A 160 -14.78 -5.62 4.70
N SER A 161 -15.64 -6.43 4.06
CA SER A 161 -16.44 -7.44 4.76
C SER A 161 -15.59 -8.48 5.50
N CYS A 162 -14.32 -8.63 5.11
CA CYS A 162 -13.41 -9.60 5.68
C CYS A 162 -12.31 -8.95 6.55
N VAL A 163 -12.17 -7.62 6.61
CA VAL A 163 -11.06 -6.97 7.35
C VAL A 163 -11.05 -7.40 8.83
N ALA A 164 -12.20 -7.37 9.50
CA ALA A 164 -12.32 -7.81 10.89
C ALA A 164 -11.97 -9.29 11.10
N LEU A 165 -12.17 -10.13 10.07
CA LEU A 165 -11.88 -11.58 10.11
C LEU A 165 -10.41 -11.87 9.82
N LEU A 166 -9.79 -11.09 8.92
CA LEU A 166 -8.43 -11.34 8.42
C LEU A 166 -7.35 -10.62 9.23
N PHE A 167 -7.69 -9.53 9.93
CA PHE A 167 -6.71 -8.65 10.60
C PHE A 167 -7.08 -8.37 12.06
N HIS A 168 -6.77 -9.32 12.95
CA HIS A 168 -7.15 -9.26 14.37
C HIS A 168 -6.36 -8.26 15.22
N GLY A 169 -5.12 -7.91 14.82
CA GLY A 169 -4.25 -6.99 15.55
C GLY A 169 -4.29 -5.54 15.04
N LEU A 170 -5.23 -5.24 14.15
CA LEU A 170 -5.22 -3.99 13.39
C LEU A 170 -5.61 -2.81 14.26
N THR A 171 -4.78 -1.77 14.28
CA THR A 171 -5.00 -0.52 15.03
C THR A 171 -5.19 0.67 14.12
N HIS A 172 -4.62 0.65 12.91
CA HIS A 172 -4.68 1.73 11.95
C HIS A 172 -5.19 1.22 10.60
N LEU A 173 -6.29 1.78 10.11
CA LEU A 173 -6.89 1.43 8.83
C LEU A 173 -7.06 2.68 7.97
N TYR A 174 -6.55 2.59 6.75
CA TYR A 174 -6.67 3.62 5.73
C TYR A 174 -7.47 3.02 4.57
N ILE A 175 -8.60 3.63 4.24
CA ILE A 175 -9.48 3.22 3.14
C ILE A 175 -9.44 4.34 2.11
N GLU A 176 -9.04 4.02 0.88
CA GLU A 176 -8.89 4.99 -0.20
C GLU A 176 -9.59 4.57 -1.50
N GLY A 177 -9.91 5.54 -2.36
CA GLY A 177 -10.27 5.29 -3.76
C GLY A 177 -11.76 5.16 -4.10
N GLU A 178 -12.00 4.79 -5.35
CA GLU A 178 -13.29 4.89 -6.03
C GLU A 178 -13.97 3.52 -6.08
N CYS A 179 -14.86 3.21 -5.14
CA CYS A 179 -15.83 2.14 -5.34
C CYS A 179 -17.03 2.72 -6.09
N GLU A 180 -17.72 1.92 -6.90
CA GLU A 180 -18.88 2.39 -7.68
C GLU A 180 -20.23 1.93 -7.09
N SER A 181 -20.23 0.95 -6.18
CA SER A 181 -21.47 0.24 -5.81
C SER A 181 -22.02 0.54 -4.42
N VAL A 182 -21.28 1.20 -3.53
CA VAL A 182 -21.65 1.30 -2.11
C VAL A 182 -21.84 2.74 -1.66
N LYS A 183 -23.07 3.05 -1.24
CA LYS A 183 -23.52 4.39 -0.79
C LYS A 183 -23.34 4.65 0.72
N CYS A 184 -23.18 3.59 1.53
CA CYS A 184 -23.10 3.69 2.99
C CYS A 184 -21.88 2.95 3.55
N LEU A 185 -21.18 3.55 4.52
CA LEU A 185 -19.99 2.95 5.16
C LEU A 185 -19.87 3.31 6.65
N PRO A 186 -19.32 2.44 7.51
CA PRO A 186 -19.18 0.99 7.35
C PRO A 186 -20.45 0.27 7.82
N LYS A 187 -20.69 -0.94 7.27
CA LYS A 187 -21.71 -1.84 7.83
C LYS A 187 -21.19 -2.47 9.13
N GLU A 188 -22.11 -2.89 9.99
CA GLU A 188 -21.79 -3.55 11.25
C GLU A 188 -20.92 -4.80 11.03
N GLY A 189 -19.88 -4.96 11.86
CA GLY A 189 -18.97 -6.12 11.83
C GLY A 189 -17.86 -6.08 10.77
N TRP A 190 -17.79 -5.07 9.90
CA TRP A 190 -16.72 -4.99 8.88
C TRP A 190 -15.35 -4.61 9.45
N LEU A 191 -15.33 -3.84 10.54
CA LEU A 191 -14.12 -3.27 11.12
C LEU A 191 -13.77 -3.93 12.46
N PRO A 192 -12.49 -4.19 12.77
CA PRO A 192 -12.09 -4.80 14.03
C PRO A 192 -12.20 -3.82 15.20
N ALA A 193 -12.66 -4.29 16.37
CA ALA A 193 -12.83 -3.45 17.56
C ALA A 193 -11.50 -2.91 18.16
N THR A 194 -10.36 -3.47 17.74
CA THR A 194 -9.00 -3.03 18.09
C THR A 194 -8.59 -1.73 17.39
N LEU A 195 -9.40 -1.24 16.43
CA LEU A 195 -9.05 -0.08 15.61
C LEU A 195 -9.00 1.20 16.46
N GLU A 196 -7.86 1.88 16.44
CA GLU A 196 -7.60 3.16 17.12
C GLU A 196 -7.70 4.34 16.14
N TYR A 197 -7.33 4.11 14.88
CA TYR A 197 -7.34 5.10 13.82
C TYR A 197 -8.02 4.60 12.55
N LEU A 198 -9.01 5.36 12.06
CA LEU A 198 -9.66 5.15 10.77
C LEU A 198 -9.51 6.39 9.88
N ARG A 199 -8.94 6.21 8.69
CA ARG A 199 -8.95 7.23 7.63
C ARG A 199 -9.78 6.76 6.44
N LEU A 200 -10.70 7.62 6.01
CA LEU A 200 -11.41 7.54 4.74
C LEU A 200 -10.87 8.65 3.84
N ASP A 201 -10.29 8.30 2.70
CA ASP A 201 -9.68 9.27 1.78
C ASP A 201 -10.22 9.10 0.36
N SER A 202 -10.68 10.21 -0.23
CA SER A 202 -11.07 10.28 -1.63
C SER A 202 -12.15 9.26 -2.03
N ILE A 203 -13.04 8.88 -1.10
CA ILE A 203 -14.11 7.91 -1.35
C ILE A 203 -15.26 8.61 -2.06
N LYS A 204 -15.44 8.30 -3.36
CA LYS A 204 -16.43 8.97 -4.20
C LYS A 204 -17.85 8.44 -4.08
N SER A 205 -18.10 7.15 -3.79
CA SER A 205 -19.47 6.63 -3.79
C SER A 205 -20.23 6.79 -2.48
N VAL A 206 -19.53 7.05 -1.37
CA VAL A 206 -20.18 7.08 -0.05
C VAL A 206 -20.94 8.40 0.12
N GLU A 207 -22.26 8.27 0.22
CA GLU A 207 -23.20 9.37 0.45
C GLU A 207 -23.49 9.54 1.95
N MET A 208 -23.42 8.45 2.73
CA MET A 208 -23.70 8.44 4.17
C MET A 208 -22.67 7.62 4.96
N LEU A 209 -22.20 8.18 6.08
CA LEU A 209 -21.44 7.43 7.08
C LEU A 209 -22.40 6.81 8.11
N GLU A 210 -22.55 5.48 8.07
CA GLU A 210 -23.42 4.71 8.94
C GLU A 210 -22.73 4.45 10.29
N CYS A 211 -22.90 5.37 11.23
CA CYS A 211 -22.18 5.32 12.51
C CYS A 211 -22.60 4.14 13.41
N LYS A 212 -23.74 3.48 13.15
CA LYS A 212 -24.10 2.22 13.81
C LYS A 212 -23.03 1.14 13.60
N GLY A 213 -22.46 1.06 12.40
CA GLY A 213 -21.36 0.15 12.09
C GLY A 213 -20.01 0.60 12.65
N LEU A 214 -19.94 1.74 13.32
CA LEU A 214 -18.78 2.18 14.10
C LEU A 214 -18.99 1.98 15.59
N ALA A 215 -20.23 1.81 16.08
CA ALA A 215 -20.55 1.84 17.50
C ALA A 215 -19.81 0.77 18.32
N HIS A 216 -19.43 -0.35 17.71
CA HIS A 216 -18.65 -1.42 18.35
C HIS A 216 -17.15 -1.12 18.44
N LEU A 217 -16.66 -0.06 17.80
CA LEU A 217 -15.24 0.33 17.79
C LEU A 217 -14.88 1.11 19.05
N THR A 218 -14.89 0.42 20.19
CA THR A 218 -14.64 1.00 21.52
C THR A 218 -13.23 1.53 21.73
N SER A 219 -12.27 1.16 20.86
CA SER A 219 -10.88 1.65 20.90
C SER A 219 -10.64 2.84 19.98
N LEU A 220 -11.60 3.22 19.14
CA LEU A 220 -11.39 4.21 18.09
C LEU A 220 -11.20 5.61 18.69
N GLN A 221 -10.00 6.16 18.56
CA GLN A 221 -9.63 7.47 19.09
C GLN A 221 -9.66 8.54 18.01
N GLN A 222 -9.36 8.19 16.76
CA GLN A 222 -9.31 9.17 15.69
C GLN A 222 -10.00 8.67 14.40
N LEU A 223 -10.83 9.56 13.84
CA LEU A 223 -11.52 9.39 12.57
C LEU A 223 -11.15 10.57 11.66
N SER A 224 -10.63 10.27 10.47
CA SER A 224 -10.30 11.27 9.45
C SER A 224 -11.07 10.98 8.17
N ILE A 225 -11.75 11.99 7.64
CA ILE A 225 -12.53 11.95 6.40
C ILE A 225 -11.97 13.04 5.48
N HIS A 226 -11.25 12.63 4.45
CA HIS A 226 -10.59 13.54 3.52
C HIS A 226 -11.15 13.34 2.11
N PHE A 227 -11.45 14.44 1.42
CA PHE A 227 -11.83 14.44 0.00
C PHE A 227 -13.00 13.50 -0.37
N CYS A 228 -13.87 13.16 0.59
CA CYS A 228 -15.10 12.40 0.33
C CYS A 228 -16.17 13.37 -0.18
N TYR A 229 -16.19 13.59 -1.50
CA TYR A 229 -16.99 14.67 -2.11
C TYR A 229 -18.50 14.46 -2.05
N ASN A 230 -18.95 13.21 -2.16
CA ASN A 230 -20.37 12.87 -2.16
C ASN A 230 -20.93 12.59 -0.76
N LEU A 231 -20.10 12.63 0.29
CA LEU A 231 -20.56 12.39 1.66
C LEU A 231 -21.47 13.55 2.10
N GLU A 232 -22.76 13.29 2.22
CA GLU A 232 -23.79 14.25 2.61
C GLU A 232 -24.11 14.20 4.09
N ASN A 233 -23.96 13.03 4.73
CA ASN A 233 -24.37 12.83 6.11
C ASN A 233 -23.42 11.98 6.94
N ILE A 234 -23.32 12.33 8.21
CA ILE A 234 -22.80 11.48 9.28
C ILE A 234 -23.94 11.33 10.28
N ASP A 235 -24.40 10.11 10.54
CA ASP A 235 -25.40 9.83 11.59
C ASP A 235 -24.77 9.98 12.99
N GLY A 236 -24.45 11.23 13.35
CA GLY A 236 -23.54 11.59 14.44
C GLY A 236 -24.04 11.26 15.86
N GLU A 237 -25.32 10.97 16.05
CA GLU A 237 -25.86 10.51 17.34
C GLU A 237 -25.31 9.14 17.78
N LYS A 238 -24.51 8.48 16.92
CA LYS A 238 -24.00 7.12 17.13
C LYS A 238 -22.50 6.97 16.89
N LEU A 239 -21.72 8.05 16.92
CA LEU A 239 -20.25 7.92 16.88
C LEU A 239 -19.72 7.28 18.18
N PRO A 240 -18.59 6.55 18.14
CA PRO A 240 -18.03 5.90 19.32
C PRO A 240 -17.67 6.92 20.40
N ALA A 241 -18.03 6.64 21.66
CA ALA A 241 -17.70 7.50 22.79
C ALA A 241 -16.19 7.63 23.05
N SER A 242 -15.38 6.71 22.50
CA SER A 242 -13.91 6.74 22.57
C SER A 242 -13.26 7.77 21.65
N LEU A 243 -14.01 8.38 20.73
CA LEU A 243 -13.47 9.24 19.68
C LEU A 243 -12.96 10.57 20.27
N LEU A 244 -11.64 10.77 20.23
CA LEU A 244 -10.95 11.96 20.71
C LEU A 244 -10.74 13.01 19.62
N ARG A 245 -10.65 12.58 18.36
CA ARG A 245 -10.37 13.47 17.22
C ARG A 245 -11.18 13.07 16.00
N LEU A 246 -12.00 14.01 15.52
CA LEU A 246 -12.65 13.95 14.21
C LEU A 246 -12.06 15.01 13.30
N THR A 247 -11.56 14.61 12.14
CA THR A 247 -11.06 15.53 11.11
C THR A 247 -11.85 15.33 9.83
N ILE A 248 -12.44 16.41 9.32
CA ILE A 248 -13.16 16.42 8.05
C ILE A 248 -12.50 17.51 7.19
N TYR A 249 -12.02 17.12 6.01
CA TYR A 249 -11.31 18.03 5.12
C TYR A 249 -11.70 17.74 3.66
N GLY A 250 -12.04 18.78 2.89
CA GLY A 250 -12.38 18.61 1.47
C GLY A 250 -13.66 17.81 1.21
N SER A 251 -14.64 17.81 2.13
CA SER A 251 -15.95 17.14 1.98
C SER A 251 -17.09 18.18 1.90
N PRO A 252 -17.34 18.78 0.72
CA PRO A 252 -18.20 19.95 0.57
C PRO A 252 -19.68 19.69 0.86
N LEU A 253 -20.23 18.51 0.52
CA LEU A 253 -21.65 18.23 0.77
C LEU A 253 -21.96 18.13 2.27
N LEU A 254 -21.09 17.47 3.03
CA LEU A 254 -21.17 17.44 4.48
C LEU A 254 -21.04 18.84 5.08
N GLY A 255 -20.10 19.65 4.56
CA GLY A 255 -19.94 21.06 4.95
C GLY A 255 -21.22 21.88 4.77
N LYS A 256 -21.84 21.81 3.58
CA LYS A 256 -23.12 22.49 3.28
C LYS A 256 -24.23 22.08 4.25
N ARG A 257 -24.31 20.79 4.60
CA ARG A 257 -25.31 20.31 5.56
C ARG A 257 -25.10 20.87 6.96
N CYS A 258 -23.84 20.97 7.40
CA CYS A 258 -23.52 21.58 8.69
C CYS A 258 -23.91 23.06 8.71
N GLU A 259 -23.73 23.79 7.60
CA GLU A 259 -24.14 25.20 7.48
C GLU A 259 -25.67 25.37 7.54
N MET A 260 -26.45 24.46 6.95
CA MET A 260 -27.92 24.51 6.96
C MET A 260 -28.55 24.23 8.34
N LYS A 261 -27.81 23.59 9.26
CA LYS A 261 -28.29 23.29 10.61
C LYS A 261 -28.13 24.45 11.60
N ASP A 262 -27.55 25.58 11.19
CA ASP A 262 -27.49 26.81 11.97
C ASP A 262 -28.67 27.73 11.58
N PRO A 263 -29.75 27.85 12.38
CA PRO A 263 -30.90 28.69 12.04
C PRO A 263 -30.66 30.20 12.17
N GLN A 264 -29.42 30.66 12.38
CA GLN A 264 -29.14 32.07 12.71
C GLN A 264 -28.51 32.92 11.59
N LYS A 265 -28.53 32.49 10.33
CA LYS A 265 -28.19 33.36 9.19
C LYS A 265 -29.25 33.32 8.10
N ALA A 266 -30.45 33.75 8.44
CA ALA A 266 -31.45 34.22 7.48
C ALA A 266 -32.21 35.39 8.10
N THR A 267 -31.58 36.56 8.12
CA THR A 267 -32.25 37.87 8.19
C THR A 267 -31.34 38.93 7.62
#